data_AF-A0A9D5Q7B1-F1
#
_entry.id   AF-A0A9D5Q7B1-F1
#
_cell.length_a   1.000
_cell.length_b   1.000
_cell.length_c   1.000
_cell.angle_alpha   90.00
_cell.angle_beta   90.00
_cell.angle_gamma   90.00
#
_symmetry.space_group_name_H-M   'P 1'
#
loop_
_entity.id
_entity.type
_entity.pdbx_description
1 polymer ?
#
loop_
_entity_poly.entity_id
_entity_poly.type
_entity_poly.pdbx_seq_one_letter_code
_entity_poly.pdbx_strand_id
1 'polypeptide(L)'
;MKFLKNLYIQRALREEAKGNFKQAAAFYSKAEDFEKVGEMHELIGDMLRTFPDKIKAYQRAIRWYQEPEHLERAADKLARAMEIEIRADAKVSPVELHRLPKVAEYYALAKQWKKAGSIYEELGMYDEATQMYIQGGEIRQIEQISARQEARDHRLYSAQQYYDDAEAAYHRGHRDKAHQALQQCLTIEPHHAKARDMLETIHQALEAGPQRLIRIPTDECEYLLFAKPVVTIGRSDEADLTLTQNDVSRTHARIGFHQQQFLVEDLKSSNGTRVNGLRIKRRAELRDRDVLGIGRSLRFEVHLQQSPQGLTVTLCPLEHSRHRRYLLFSGKIRIGGGRDCEIPLRRIAPVSPSSLFTIHYSQPFWYLTPHAEVPGAELNGSPIHQYATLIAGDTVSASGMSLLFE
;
A
#
# COMPACT_ATOMS: atom_id res chain seq x y z
N MET A 1 -15.69 20.38 76.54
CA MET A 1 -15.12 19.84 75.28
C MET A 1 -13.59 19.63 75.32
N LYS A 2 -12.75 20.61 75.67
CA LYS A 2 -11.27 20.46 75.68
C LYS A 2 -10.74 19.27 76.51
N PHE A 3 -11.32 18.99 77.67
CA PHE A 3 -10.90 17.88 78.54
C PHE A 3 -11.09 16.49 77.89
N LEU A 4 -12.22 16.29 77.18
CA LEU A 4 -12.51 15.04 76.48
C LEU A 4 -11.56 14.80 75.30
N LYS A 5 -11.23 15.85 74.54
CA LYS A 5 -10.23 15.76 73.46
C LYS A 5 -8.85 15.37 73.99
N ASN A 6 -8.38 16.03 75.05
CA ASN A 6 -7.10 15.68 75.68
C ASN A 6 -7.06 14.24 76.22
N LEU A 7 -8.16 13.74 76.80
CA LEU A 7 -8.26 12.36 77.24
C LEU A 7 -8.13 11.37 76.07
N TYR A 8 -8.78 11.65 74.94
CA TYR A 8 -8.68 10.81 73.75
C TYR A 8 -7.27 10.84 73.13
N ILE A 9 -6.60 11.99 73.10
CA ILE A 9 -5.21 12.10 72.65
C ILE A 9 -4.29 11.24 73.53
N GLN A 10 -4.41 11.31 74.85
CA GLN A 10 -3.60 10.50 75.76
C GLN A 10 -3.85 8.99 75.59
N ARG A 11 -5.09 8.59 75.29
CA ARG A 11 -5.42 7.18 74.96
C ARG A 11 -4.84 6.78 73.61
N ALA A 12 -4.90 7.67 72.62
CA ALA A 12 -4.35 7.44 71.29
C ALA A 12 -2.83 7.20 71.35
N LEU A 13 -2.09 8.08 72.03
CA LEU A 13 -0.64 7.96 72.22
C LEU A 13 -0.23 6.64 72.89
N ARG A 14 -1.02 6.15 73.86
CA ARG A 14 -0.77 4.84 74.50
C ARG A 14 -0.95 3.67 73.55
N GLU A 15 -1.98 3.72 72.71
CA GLU A 15 -2.21 2.66 71.73
C GLU A 15 -1.21 2.73 70.57
N GLU A 16 -0.82 3.93 70.15
CA GLU A 16 0.26 4.15 69.18
C GLU A 16 1.59 3.59 69.67
N ALA A 17 1.97 3.86 70.94
CA ALA A 17 3.18 3.31 71.54
C ALA A 17 3.19 1.77 71.64
N LYS A 18 2.02 1.13 71.67
CA LYS A 18 1.87 -0.34 71.62
C LYS A 18 1.88 -0.90 70.19
N GLY A 19 1.88 -0.05 69.16
CA GLY A 19 1.71 -0.47 67.76
C GLY A 19 0.25 -0.76 67.36
N ASN A 20 -0.72 -0.45 68.21
CA ASN A 20 -2.15 -0.68 67.97
C ASN A 20 -2.77 0.44 67.12
N PHE A 21 -2.22 0.71 65.94
CA PHE A 21 -2.56 1.89 65.13
C PHE A 21 -4.05 2.00 64.75
N LYS A 22 -4.78 0.88 64.59
CA LYS A 22 -6.24 0.92 64.35
C LYS A 22 -7.01 1.52 65.53
N GLN A 23 -6.62 1.15 66.76
CA GLN A 23 -7.25 1.70 67.96
C GLN A 23 -6.80 3.14 68.21
N ALA A 24 -5.52 3.45 67.96
CA ALA A 24 -5.02 4.82 68.00
C ALA A 24 -5.80 5.74 67.04
N ALA A 25 -6.01 5.32 65.79
CA ALA A 25 -6.80 6.06 64.79
C ALA A 25 -8.23 6.34 65.27
N ALA A 26 -8.89 5.36 65.90
CA ALA A 26 -10.24 5.56 66.44
C ALA A 26 -10.28 6.58 67.59
N PHE A 27 -9.23 6.66 68.41
CA PHE A 27 -9.11 7.67 69.46
C PHE A 27 -8.76 9.06 68.90
N TYR A 28 -7.83 9.15 67.94
CA TYR A 28 -7.52 10.41 67.25
C TYR A 28 -8.75 10.98 66.51
N SER A 29 -9.56 10.12 65.88
CA SER A 29 -10.82 10.52 65.24
C SER A 29 -11.80 11.14 66.24
N LYS A 30 -11.96 10.54 67.43
CA LYS A 30 -12.77 11.10 68.52
C LYS A 30 -12.20 12.39 69.11
N ALA A 31 -10.89 12.60 68.99
CA ALA A 31 -10.23 13.85 69.36
C ALA A 31 -10.34 14.93 68.28
N GLU A 32 -10.85 14.59 67.09
CA GLU A 32 -10.88 15.43 65.88
C GLU A 32 -9.48 15.81 65.39
N ASP A 33 -8.49 14.94 65.63
CA ASP A 33 -7.12 15.08 65.12
C ASP A 33 -6.98 14.25 63.84
N PHE A 34 -7.51 14.78 62.73
CA PHE A 34 -7.63 14.04 61.47
C PHE A 34 -6.27 13.77 60.82
N GLU A 35 -5.29 14.65 60.98
CA GLU A 35 -3.91 14.43 60.52
C GLU A 35 -3.33 13.16 61.15
N LYS A 36 -3.49 13.01 62.48
CA LYS A 36 -3.07 11.78 63.17
C LYS A 36 -3.87 10.55 62.74
N VAL A 37 -5.16 10.68 62.43
CA VAL A 37 -5.94 9.56 61.86
C VAL A 37 -5.34 9.11 60.53
N GLY A 38 -4.98 10.06 59.67
CA GLY A 38 -4.29 9.81 58.41
C GLY A 38 -2.96 9.08 58.63
N GLU A 39 -2.12 9.59 59.53
CA GLU A 39 -0.82 8.99 59.87
C GLU A 39 -0.95 7.54 60.33
N MET A 40 -1.93 7.24 61.19
CA MET A 40 -2.16 5.88 61.66
C MET A 40 -2.53 4.94 60.50
N HIS A 41 -3.33 5.40 59.52
CA HIS A 41 -3.65 4.61 58.34
C HIS A 41 -2.45 4.42 57.40
N GLU A 42 -1.59 5.42 57.29
CA GLU A 42 -0.34 5.33 56.52
C GLU A 42 0.62 4.29 57.14
N LEU A 43 0.81 4.32 58.47
CA LEU A 43 1.62 3.34 59.20
C LEU A 43 1.05 1.91 59.07
N ILE A 44 -0.27 1.76 59.10
CA ILE A 44 -0.92 0.47 58.82
C ILE A 44 -0.55 -0.01 57.41
N GLY A 45 -0.61 0.87 56.41
CA GLY A 45 -0.22 0.56 55.04
C GLY A 45 1.23 0.07 54.93
N ASP A 46 2.16 0.75 55.61
CA ASP A 46 3.58 0.42 55.57
C ASP A 46 3.89 -0.97 56.12
N MET A 47 3.13 -1.44 57.12
CA MET A 47 3.29 -2.77 57.73
C MET A 47 2.63 -3.92 56.97
N LEU A 48 1.68 -3.63 56.07
CA LEU A 48 0.98 -4.67 55.32
C LEU A 48 1.90 -5.33 54.27
N ARG A 49 1.67 -6.62 53.97
CA ARG A 49 2.53 -7.37 53.04
C ARG A 49 2.06 -7.32 51.59
N THR A 50 0.75 -7.22 51.39
CA THR A 50 0.06 -7.33 50.09
C THR A 50 -0.27 -5.94 49.54
N PHE A 51 0.04 -5.68 48.27
CA PHE A 51 -0.26 -4.39 47.64
C PHE A 51 -1.76 -4.02 47.68
N PRO A 52 -2.72 -4.93 47.43
CA PRO A 52 -4.15 -4.59 47.55
C PRO A 52 -4.56 -4.06 48.92
N ASP A 53 -3.97 -4.57 50.00
CA ASP A 53 -4.28 -4.10 51.35
C ASP A 53 -3.55 -2.79 51.67
N LYS A 54 -2.31 -2.62 51.17
CA LYS A 54 -1.60 -1.34 51.24
C LYS A 54 -2.40 -0.21 50.59
N ILE A 55 -2.90 -0.45 49.37
CA ILE A 55 -3.68 0.51 48.59
C ILE A 55 -4.92 0.96 49.37
N LYS A 56 -5.67 0.02 49.95
CA LYS A 56 -6.84 0.35 50.80
C LYS A 56 -6.47 1.18 52.02
N ALA A 57 -5.31 0.91 52.64
CA ALA A 57 -4.84 1.68 53.80
C ALA A 57 -4.44 3.11 53.41
N TYR A 58 -3.66 3.30 52.35
CA TYR A 58 -3.27 4.63 51.87
C TYR A 58 -4.46 5.45 51.34
N GLN A 59 -5.42 4.82 50.65
CA GLN A 59 -6.66 5.48 50.27
C GLN A 59 -7.47 6.00 51.47
N ARG A 60 -7.44 5.28 52.60
CA ARG A 60 -8.06 5.77 53.83
C ARG A 60 -7.27 6.93 54.43
N ALA A 61 -5.94 6.86 54.44
CA ALA A 61 -5.09 7.93 54.96
C ALA A 61 -5.36 9.27 54.24
N ILE A 62 -5.35 9.26 52.91
CA ILE A 62 -5.59 10.44 52.05
C ILE A 62 -6.91 11.14 52.35
N ARG A 63 -7.97 10.40 52.75
CA ARG A 63 -9.28 11.00 53.06
C ARG A 63 -9.28 11.87 54.31
N TRP A 64 -8.29 11.71 55.19
CA TRP A 64 -8.21 12.42 56.47
C TRP A 64 -7.27 13.61 56.43
N TYR A 65 -6.30 13.62 55.51
CA TYR A 65 -5.33 14.69 55.39
C TYR A 65 -5.94 15.98 54.82
N GLN A 66 -5.65 17.08 55.51
CA GLN A 66 -5.97 18.45 55.10
C GLN A 66 -4.70 19.23 54.79
N GLU A 67 -3.59 18.91 55.47
CA GLU A 67 -2.28 19.49 55.19
C GLU A 67 -1.69 18.97 53.87
N PRO A 68 -1.26 19.85 52.95
CA PRO A 68 -0.74 19.45 51.64
C PRO A 68 0.45 18.50 51.73
N GLU A 69 1.36 18.70 52.69
CA GLU A 69 2.57 17.89 52.83
C GLU A 69 2.27 16.42 53.14
N HIS A 70 1.32 16.16 54.05
CA HIS A 70 0.89 14.80 54.37
C HIS A 70 0.10 14.16 53.23
N LEU A 71 -0.76 14.94 52.57
CA LEU A 71 -1.50 14.50 51.40
C LEU A 71 -0.57 14.07 50.26
N GLU A 72 0.44 14.89 49.94
CA GLU A 72 1.45 14.63 48.91
C GLU A 72 2.24 13.35 49.22
N ARG A 73 2.70 13.19 50.47
CA ARG A 73 3.43 11.99 50.93
C ARG A 73 2.60 10.72 50.77
N ALA A 74 1.35 10.75 51.24
CA ALA A 74 0.46 9.59 51.17
C ALA A 74 0.05 9.26 49.74
N ALA A 75 -0.11 10.28 48.88
CA ALA A 75 -0.37 10.11 47.46
C ALA A 75 0.79 9.42 46.72
N ASP A 76 2.06 9.75 47.00
CA ASP A 76 3.22 9.06 46.39
C ASP A 76 3.25 7.58 46.83
N LYS A 77 2.98 7.28 48.11
CA LYS A 77 2.89 5.90 48.60
C LYS A 77 1.78 5.11 47.91
N LEU A 78 0.60 5.71 47.77
CA LEU A 78 -0.53 5.10 47.08
C LEU A 78 -0.21 4.84 45.60
N ALA A 79 0.31 5.84 44.90
CA ALA A 79 0.66 5.74 43.48
C ALA A 79 1.65 4.60 43.24
N ARG A 80 2.75 4.53 44.01
CA ARG A 80 3.74 3.45 43.90
C ARG A 80 3.13 2.07 44.14
N ALA A 81 2.28 1.93 45.17
CA ALA A 81 1.64 0.66 45.48
C ALA A 81 0.70 0.21 44.35
N MET A 82 -0.09 1.13 43.80
CA MET A 82 -0.99 0.87 42.67
C MET A 82 -0.21 0.53 41.39
N GLU A 83 0.87 1.26 41.10
CA GLU A 83 1.69 1.03 39.92
C GLU A 83 2.28 -0.39 39.92
N ILE A 84 2.85 -0.81 41.05
CA ILE A 84 3.46 -2.14 41.19
C ILE A 84 2.41 -3.25 41.03
N GLU A 85 1.24 -3.09 41.66
CA GLU A 85 0.11 -4.02 41.52
C GLU A 85 -0.35 -4.12 40.06
N ILE A 86 -0.71 -3.00 39.44
CA ILE A 86 -1.24 -2.95 38.08
C ILE A 86 -0.23 -3.52 37.08
N ARG A 87 1.06 -3.17 37.20
CA ARG A 87 2.10 -3.70 36.32
C ARG A 87 2.37 -5.19 36.55
N ALA A 88 2.14 -5.71 37.76
CA ALA A 88 2.22 -7.14 38.02
C ALA A 88 1.05 -7.89 37.36
N ASP A 89 -0.17 -7.36 37.48
CA ASP A 89 -1.36 -7.94 36.85
C ASP A 89 -1.31 -7.84 35.31
N ALA A 90 -0.71 -6.76 34.78
CA ALA A 90 -0.52 -6.55 33.35
C ALA A 90 0.35 -7.62 32.66
N LYS A 91 1.21 -8.33 33.43
CA LYS A 91 1.97 -9.48 32.90
C LYS A 91 1.07 -10.67 32.56
N VAL A 92 -0.10 -10.76 33.20
CA VAL A 92 -1.10 -11.79 32.95
C VAL A 92 -2.15 -11.28 31.97
N SER A 93 -2.58 -10.02 32.12
CA SER A 93 -3.60 -9.40 31.28
C SER A 93 -3.22 -7.96 30.92
N PRO A 94 -2.73 -7.69 29.69
CA PRO A 94 -2.36 -6.34 29.25
C PRO A 94 -3.48 -5.30 29.38
N VAL A 95 -4.74 -5.74 29.43
CA VAL A 95 -5.90 -4.87 29.62
C VAL A 95 -5.78 -4.07 30.93
N GLU A 96 -5.17 -4.60 31.99
CA GLU A 96 -5.02 -3.93 33.29
C GLU A 96 -4.31 -2.57 33.23
N LEU A 97 -3.51 -2.32 32.19
CA LEU A 97 -2.84 -1.04 31.96
C LEU A 97 -3.84 0.14 31.84
N HIS A 98 -5.11 -0.10 31.53
CA HIS A 98 -6.17 0.92 31.54
C HIS A 98 -6.35 1.60 32.92
N ARG A 99 -5.85 1.01 34.01
CA ARG A 99 -5.89 1.56 35.37
C ARG A 99 -4.75 2.55 35.66
N LEU A 100 -3.69 2.56 34.85
CA LEU A 100 -2.51 3.42 35.04
C LEU A 100 -2.79 4.94 35.00
N PRO A 101 -3.76 5.48 34.23
CA PRO A 101 -4.09 6.91 34.31
C PRO A 101 -4.41 7.37 35.74
N LYS A 102 -5.05 6.51 36.55
CA LYS A 102 -5.34 6.83 37.95
C LYS A 102 -4.08 6.90 38.81
N VAL A 103 -3.07 6.12 38.49
CA VAL A 103 -1.75 6.18 39.14
C VAL A 103 -1.07 7.52 38.82
N ALA A 104 -1.13 7.95 37.56
CA ALA A 104 -0.59 9.24 37.13
C ALA A 104 -1.24 10.42 37.88
N GLU A 105 -2.56 10.39 38.08
CA GLU A 105 -3.27 11.39 38.90
C GLU A 105 -2.73 11.46 40.34
N TYR A 106 -2.45 10.31 40.99
CA TYR A 106 -1.89 10.31 42.34
C TYR A 106 -0.43 10.76 42.37
N TYR A 107 0.38 10.43 41.35
CA TYR A 107 1.72 11.02 41.23
C TYR A 107 1.67 12.53 41.01
N ALA A 108 0.73 13.04 40.22
CA ALA A 108 0.51 14.47 40.05
C ALA A 108 0.10 15.14 41.37
N LEU A 109 -0.81 14.53 42.13
CA LEU A 109 -1.18 14.99 43.48
C LEU A 109 0.03 15.05 44.41
N ALA A 110 0.96 14.09 44.28
CA ALA A 110 2.21 14.04 45.03
C ALA A 110 3.33 14.93 44.47
N LYS A 111 3.04 15.79 43.47
CA LYS A 111 4.01 16.61 42.73
C LYS A 111 5.15 15.82 42.09
N GLN A 112 4.95 14.52 41.85
CA GLN A 112 5.86 13.65 41.11
C GLN A 112 5.57 13.76 39.60
N TRP A 113 5.65 14.99 39.08
CA TRP A 113 5.23 15.36 37.72
C TRP A 113 5.86 14.49 36.63
N LYS A 114 7.16 14.22 36.75
CA LYS A 114 7.90 13.38 35.78
C LYS A 114 7.35 11.95 35.72
N LYS A 115 7.00 11.36 36.88
CA LYS A 115 6.42 10.01 36.92
C LYS A 115 5.02 10.00 36.31
N ALA A 116 4.19 10.99 36.65
CA ALA A 116 2.87 11.14 36.06
C ALA A 116 2.95 11.28 34.53
N GLY A 117 3.83 12.16 34.03
CA GLY A 117 4.07 12.36 32.60
C GLY A 117 4.53 11.09 31.90
N SER A 118 5.46 10.33 32.49
CA SER A 118 5.95 9.07 31.89
C SER A 118 4.86 8.02 31.71
N ILE A 119 3.90 7.94 32.64
CA ILE A 119 2.76 7.02 32.52
C ILE A 119 1.85 7.44 31.37
N TYR A 120 1.52 8.72 31.24
CA TYR A 120 0.69 9.19 30.12
C TYR A 120 1.40 8.99 28.78
N GLU A 121 2.71 9.23 28.72
CA GLU A 121 3.52 8.99 27.52
C GLU A 121 3.51 7.51 27.12
N GLU A 122 3.66 6.58 28.08
CA GLU A 122 3.57 5.14 27.84
C GLU A 122 2.20 4.71 27.25
N LEU A 123 1.12 5.40 27.63
CA LEU A 123 -0.24 5.14 27.15
C LEU A 123 -0.57 5.85 25.83
N GLY A 124 0.36 6.64 25.27
CA GLY A 124 0.13 7.45 24.08
C GLY A 124 -0.76 8.68 24.32
N MET A 125 -0.97 9.06 25.58
CA MET A 125 -1.73 10.23 26.02
C MET A 125 -0.80 11.45 26.09
N TYR A 126 -0.32 11.89 24.93
CA TYR A 126 0.77 12.88 24.84
C TYR A 126 0.40 14.27 25.33
N ASP A 127 -0.87 14.66 25.25
CA ASP A 127 -1.35 15.97 25.72
C ASP A 127 -1.28 16.04 27.25
N GLU A 128 -1.79 15.00 27.92
CA GLU A 128 -1.70 14.85 29.38
C GLU A 128 -0.25 14.73 29.85
N ALA A 129 0.58 13.96 29.13
CA ALA A 129 2.01 13.85 29.42
C ALA A 129 2.71 15.21 29.35
N THR A 130 2.44 15.98 28.29
CA THR A 130 3.00 17.32 28.09
C THR A 130 2.59 18.27 29.21
N GLN A 131 1.31 18.25 29.61
CA GLN A 131 0.83 19.04 30.75
C GLN A 131 1.57 18.71 32.04
N MET A 132 1.80 17.43 32.34
CA MET A 132 2.55 17.02 33.53
C MET A 132 4.00 17.50 33.46
N TYR A 133 4.67 17.35 32.32
CA TYR A 133 6.05 17.80 32.15
C TYR A 133 6.19 19.32 32.25
N ILE A 134 5.20 20.10 31.80
CA ILE A 134 5.16 21.57 32.00
C ILE A 134 5.12 21.91 33.49
N GLN A 135 4.23 21.26 34.27
CA GLN A 135 4.14 21.47 35.72
C GLN A 135 5.45 21.12 36.45
N GLY A 136 6.16 20.08 35.96
CA GLY A 136 7.45 19.66 36.50
C GLY A 136 8.67 20.44 36.01
N GLY A 137 8.52 21.34 35.03
CA GLY A 137 9.65 22.00 34.38
C GLY A 137 10.58 21.06 33.59
N GLU A 138 10.06 19.91 33.12
CA GLU A 138 10.82 18.89 32.40
C GLU A 138 10.96 19.23 30.90
N ILE A 139 11.66 20.33 30.59
CA ILE A 139 11.80 20.88 29.23
C ILE A 139 12.24 19.83 28.21
N ARG A 140 13.24 19.00 28.55
CA ARG A 140 13.76 17.95 27.65
C ARG A 140 12.70 16.92 27.23
N GLN A 141 11.75 16.59 28.11
CA GLN A 141 10.70 15.63 27.78
C GLN A 141 9.64 16.25 26.85
N ILE A 142 9.31 17.53 27.08
CA ILE A 142 8.41 18.30 26.21
C ILE A 142 8.98 18.37 24.79
N GLU A 143 10.26 18.73 24.65
CA GLU A 143 10.95 18.78 23.35
C GLU A 143 10.94 17.42 22.64
N GLN A 144 11.14 16.31 23.38
CA GLN A 144 11.11 14.97 22.82
C GLN A 144 9.72 14.56 22.32
N ILE A 145 8.66 14.87 23.07
CA ILE A 145 7.28 14.60 22.63
C ILE A 145 6.94 15.43 21.39
N SER A 146 7.24 16.73 21.40
CA SER A 146 7.00 17.62 20.24
C SER A 146 7.72 17.10 19.00
N ALA A 147 9.02 16.77 19.13
CA ALA A 147 9.80 16.25 18.01
C ALA A 147 9.25 14.92 17.47
N ARG A 148 8.74 14.03 18.32
CA ARG A 148 8.10 12.77 17.88
C ARG A 148 6.78 13.03 17.16
N GLN A 149 5.95 13.95 17.66
CA GLN A 149 4.69 14.34 17.03
C GLN A 149 4.95 14.99 15.67
N GLU A 150 5.85 15.97 15.60
CA GLU A 150 6.26 16.63 14.35
C GLU A 150 6.81 15.62 13.33
N ALA A 151 7.66 14.69 13.75
CA ALA A 151 8.18 13.64 12.87
C ALA A 151 7.07 12.72 12.35
N ARG A 152 6.07 12.40 13.17
CA ARG A 152 4.89 11.63 12.76
C ARG A 152 4.06 12.41 11.75
N ASP A 153 3.75 13.66 12.04
CA ASP A 153 2.92 14.52 11.18
C ASP A 153 3.61 14.77 9.84
N HIS A 154 4.93 15.01 9.85
CA HIS A 154 5.72 15.14 8.63
C HIS A 154 5.69 13.85 7.79
N ARG A 155 5.78 12.67 8.42
CA ARG A 155 5.67 11.37 7.71
C ARG A 155 4.29 11.20 7.07
N LEU A 156 3.21 11.46 7.82
CA LEU A 156 1.84 11.35 7.31
C LEU A 156 1.59 12.34 6.16
N TYR A 157 2.05 13.58 6.31
CA TYR A 157 1.99 14.59 5.25
C TYR A 157 2.74 14.14 4.00
N SER A 158 3.95 13.58 4.15
CA SER A 158 4.73 13.07 3.02
C SER A 158 4.04 11.90 2.33
N ALA A 159 3.45 10.97 3.08
CA ALA A 159 2.69 9.86 2.52
C ALA A 159 1.47 10.34 1.72
N GLN A 160 0.73 11.31 2.26
CA GLN A 160 -0.41 11.93 1.59
C GLN A 160 0.01 12.61 0.29
N GLN A 161 1.13 13.35 0.29
CA GLN A 161 1.64 14.00 -0.92
C GLN A 161 1.95 12.98 -2.04
N TYR A 162 2.57 11.84 -1.71
CA TYR A 162 2.79 10.78 -2.69
C TYR A 162 1.49 10.18 -3.22
N TYR A 163 0.46 10.06 -2.38
CA TYR A 163 -0.87 9.61 -2.83
C TYR A 163 -1.51 10.62 -3.79
N ASP A 164 -1.47 11.91 -3.47
CA ASP A 164 -2.03 12.97 -4.32
C ASP A 164 -1.31 13.04 -5.68
N ASP A 165 0.02 12.90 -5.67
CA ASP A 165 0.84 12.80 -6.89
C ASP A 165 0.47 11.57 -7.72
N ALA A 166 0.20 10.44 -7.07
CA ALA A 166 -0.22 9.21 -7.74
C ALA A 166 -1.59 9.35 -8.41
N GLU A 167 -2.56 9.93 -7.70
CA GLU A 167 -3.91 10.20 -8.22
C GLU A 167 -3.85 11.12 -9.45
N ALA A 168 -3.09 12.21 -9.35
CA ALA A 168 -2.87 13.13 -10.46
C ALA A 168 -2.13 12.49 -11.65
N ALA A 169 -1.20 11.57 -11.40
CA ALA A 169 -0.50 10.84 -12.45
C ALA A 169 -1.43 9.84 -13.15
N TYR A 170 -2.25 9.11 -12.39
CA TYR A 170 -3.20 8.13 -12.91
C TYR A 170 -4.24 8.77 -13.83
N HIS A 171 -4.84 9.89 -13.42
CA HIS A 171 -5.80 10.63 -14.25
C HIS A 171 -5.20 11.18 -15.53
N ARG A 172 -3.88 11.44 -15.57
CA ARG A 172 -3.15 11.85 -16.77
C ARG A 172 -2.69 10.66 -17.63
N GLY A 173 -3.03 9.43 -17.26
CA GLY A 173 -2.61 8.24 -17.97
C GLY A 173 -1.15 7.83 -17.72
N HIS A 174 -0.46 8.43 -16.75
CA HIS A 174 0.90 8.05 -16.35
C HIS A 174 0.86 7.04 -15.19
N ARG A 175 0.39 5.82 -15.46
CA ARG A 175 0.19 4.77 -14.45
C ARG A 175 1.48 4.15 -13.96
N ASP A 176 2.57 4.28 -14.71
CA ASP A 176 3.94 4.01 -14.27
C ASP A 176 4.35 4.92 -13.12
N LYS A 177 4.15 6.24 -13.27
CA LYS A 177 4.43 7.24 -12.23
C LYS A 177 3.50 7.06 -11.04
N ALA A 178 2.22 6.79 -11.30
CA ALA A 178 1.25 6.50 -10.24
C ALA A 178 1.67 5.27 -9.43
N HIS A 179 2.03 4.17 -10.10
CA HIS A 179 2.53 2.96 -9.46
C HIS A 179 3.77 3.23 -8.58
N GLN A 180 4.76 3.95 -9.10
CA GLN A 180 5.95 4.31 -8.33
C GLN A 180 5.61 5.18 -7.11
N ALA A 181 4.75 6.19 -7.26
CA ALA A 181 4.34 7.07 -6.16
C ALA A 181 3.54 6.31 -5.08
N LEU A 182 2.65 5.39 -5.47
CA LEU A 182 1.93 4.52 -4.55
C LEU A 182 2.87 3.62 -3.75
N GLN A 183 3.91 3.07 -4.39
CA GLN A 183 4.94 2.29 -3.68
C GLN A 183 5.69 3.14 -2.64
N GLN A 184 6.00 4.40 -2.96
CA GLN A 184 6.63 5.32 -1.99
C GLN A 184 5.67 5.65 -0.83
N CYS A 185 4.40 5.94 -1.14
CA CYS A 185 3.36 6.15 -0.13
C CYS A 185 3.28 4.96 0.85
N LEU A 186 3.16 3.74 0.33
CA LEU A 186 3.06 2.52 1.15
C LEU A 186 4.36 2.14 1.88
N THR A 187 5.52 2.67 1.45
CA THR A 187 6.78 2.54 2.20
C THR A 187 6.75 3.39 3.48
N ILE A 188 6.10 4.56 3.43
CA ILE A 188 5.96 5.47 4.57
C ILE A 188 4.78 5.06 5.46
N GLU A 189 3.64 4.74 4.85
CA GLU A 189 2.42 4.34 5.53
C GLU A 189 1.86 3.02 4.95
N PRO A 190 2.33 1.85 5.45
CA PRO A 190 1.93 0.55 4.92
C PRO A 190 0.42 0.25 5.00
N HIS A 191 -0.30 0.95 5.88
CA HIS A 191 -1.73 0.78 6.12
C HIS A 191 -2.62 1.77 5.37
N HIS A 192 -2.07 2.60 4.48
CA HIS A 192 -2.83 3.59 3.72
C HIS A 192 -3.83 2.90 2.75
N ALA A 193 -5.10 2.82 3.15
CA ALA A 193 -6.13 2.03 2.46
C ALA A 193 -6.29 2.40 0.98
N LYS A 194 -6.52 3.69 0.69
CA LYS A 194 -6.73 4.17 -0.69
C LYS A 194 -5.56 3.87 -1.63
N ALA A 195 -4.32 4.02 -1.12
CA ALA A 195 -3.11 3.78 -1.89
C ALA A 195 -2.98 2.29 -2.26
N ARG A 196 -3.30 1.40 -1.31
CA ARG A 196 -3.32 -0.05 -1.55
C ARG A 196 -4.36 -0.44 -2.57
N ASP A 197 -5.60 0.04 -2.41
CA ASP A 197 -6.71 -0.29 -3.31
C ASP A 197 -6.42 0.17 -4.75
N MET A 198 -5.84 1.37 -4.91
CA MET A 198 -5.44 1.90 -6.21
C MET A 198 -4.28 1.12 -6.83
N LEU A 199 -3.27 0.75 -6.03
CA LEU A 199 -2.14 -0.06 -6.51
C LEU A 199 -2.60 -1.45 -6.94
N GLU A 200 -3.50 -2.07 -6.17
CA GLU A 200 -4.11 -3.34 -6.50
C GLU A 200 -4.94 -3.24 -7.79
N THR A 201 -5.69 -2.16 -7.98
CA THR A 201 -6.42 -1.91 -9.25
C THR A 201 -5.47 -1.89 -10.45
N ILE A 202 -4.32 -1.19 -10.31
CA ILE A 202 -3.30 -1.16 -11.36
C ILE A 202 -2.74 -2.57 -11.59
N HIS A 203 -2.41 -3.32 -10.52
CA HIS A 203 -1.86 -4.69 -10.65
C HIS A 203 -2.87 -5.66 -11.26
N GLN A 204 -4.13 -5.62 -10.86
CA GLN A 204 -5.18 -6.44 -11.45
C GLN A 204 -5.34 -6.14 -12.95
N ALA A 205 -5.29 -4.87 -13.36
CA ALA A 205 -5.29 -4.51 -14.78
C ALA A 205 -4.01 -4.94 -15.53
N LEU A 206 -2.91 -5.16 -14.81
CA LEU A 206 -1.70 -5.80 -15.32
C LEU A 206 -1.81 -7.34 -15.39
N GLU A 207 -2.56 -7.96 -14.47
CA GLU A 207 -2.65 -9.42 -14.28
C GLU A 207 -3.83 -10.09 -14.99
N ALA A 208 -4.93 -9.39 -15.28
CA ALA A 208 -6.22 -9.92 -15.75
C ALA A 208 -6.22 -10.70 -17.08
N GLY A 209 -5.08 -10.95 -17.70
CA GLY A 209 -4.97 -11.70 -18.97
C GLY A 209 -3.94 -11.05 -19.88
N PRO A 210 -3.51 -11.71 -20.96
CA PRO A 210 -2.30 -11.32 -21.67
C PRO A 210 -2.49 -9.92 -22.29
N GLN A 211 -1.89 -8.90 -21.67
CA GLN A 211 -1.67 -7.55 -22.19
C GLN A 211 -0.84 -7.57 -23.49
N ARG A 212 -1.39 -8.18 -24.52
CA ARG A 212 -0.64 -8.69 -25.68
C ARG A 212 -1.45 -8.57 -26.95
N LEU A 213 -2.61 -7.92 -26.91
CA LEU A 213 -3.46 -7.77 -28.08
C LEU A 213 -3.97 -6.34 -28.16
N ILE A 214 -3.34 -5.55 -29.02
CA ILE A 214 -3.94 -4.28 -29.42
C ILE A 214 -4.75 -4.55 -30.67
N ARG A 215 -6.07 -4.32 -30.58
CA ARG A 215 -6.95 -4.38 -31.74
C ARG A 215 -7.02 -3.00 -32.38
N ILE A 216 -6.51 -2.91 -33.60
CA ILE A 216 -6.53 -1.68 -34.40
C ILE A 216 -7.47 -1.89 -35.59
N PRO A 217 -8.71 -1.37 -35.54
CA PRO A 217 -9.63 -1.43 -36.66
C PRO A 217 -9.22 -0.41 -37.73
N THR A 218 -8.93 -0.87 -38.94
CA THR A 218 -8.79 0.00 -40.13
C THR A 218 -9.91 -0.30 -41.13
N ASP A 219 -10.20 0.63 -42.04
CA ASP A 219 -11.34 0.52 -42.98
C ASP A 219 -11.30 -0.72 -43.89
N GLU A 220 -10.11 -1.30 -44.10
CA GLU A 220 -9.90 -2.48 -44.95
C GLU A 220 -9.54 -3.75 -44.15
N CYS A 221 -8.95 -3.63 -42.95
CA CYS A 221 -8.47 -4.78 -42.17
C CYS A 221 -8.37 -4.53 -40.66
N GLU A 222 -8.51 -5.58 -39.87
CA GLU A 222 -8.35 -5.59 -38.41
C GLU A 222 -6.92 -6.03 -38.06
N TYR A 223 -6.15 -5.19 -37.38
CA TYR A 223 -4.80 -5.55 -36.92
C TYR A 223 -4.81 -6.02 -35.47
N LEU A 224 -4.05 -7.07 -35.20
CA LEU A 224 -3.86 -7.67 -33.88
C LEU A 224 -2.37 -7.68 -33.53
N LEU A 225 -1.97 -6.86 -32.55
CA LEU A 225 -0.58 -6.64 -32.17
C LEU A 225 -0.15 -7.54 -31.00
N PHE A 226 0.87 -8.37 -31.20
CA PHE A 226 1.45 -9.24 -30.16
C PHE A 226 2.82 -8.81 -29.67
N ALA A 227 2.95 -8.71 -28.36
CA ALA A 227 4.06 -8.07 -27.65
C ALA A 227 5.05 -9.05 -27.04
N LYS A 228 5.36 -10.10 -27.77
CA LYS A 228 6.25 -11.13 -27.28
C LYS A 228 7.39 -11.39 -28.24
N PRO A 229 8.58 -11.72 -27.72
CA PRO A 229 9.67 -12.25 -28.55
C PRO A 229 9.30 -13.61 -29.18
N VAL A 230 8.33 -14.32 -28.61
CA VAL A 230 7.82 -15.61 -29.10
C VAL A 230 6.30 -15.64 -28.97
N VAL A 231 5.61 -15.96 -30.06
CA VAL A 231 4.16 -16.09 -30.13
C VAL A 231 3.78 -17.52 -30.45
N THR A 232 2.88 -18.08 -29.65
CA THR A 232 2.35 -19.42 -29.84
C THR A 232 1.10 -19.40 -30.71
N ILE A 233 0.95 -20.37 -31.60
CA ILE A 233 -0.18 -20.53 -32.52
C ILE A 233 -0.86 -21.85 -32.20
N GLY A 234 -2.18 -21.87 -32.07
CA GLY A 234 -2.91 -23.10 -31.78
C GLY A 234 -4.41 -22.93 -31.64
N ARG A 235 -5.13 -24.03 -31.44
CA ARG A 235 -6.58 -24.03 -31.22
C ARG A 235 -6.99 -23.75 -29.77
N SER A 236 -6.05 -23.86 -28.83
CA SER A 236 -6.31 -23.58 -27.42
C SER A 236 -6.50 -22.08 -27.22
N ASP A 237 -7.38 -21.71 -26.28
CA ASP A 237 -7.53 -20.31 -25.84
C ASP A 237 -6.27 -19.80 -25.10
N GLU A 238 -5.34 -20.69 -24.76
CA GLU A 238 -4.02 -20.38 -24.18
C GLU A 238 -2.97 -19.98 -25.23
N ALA A 239 -3.22 -20.22 -26.53
CA ALA A 239 -2.31 -19.81 -27.59
C ALA A 239 -2.40 -18.30 -27.81
N ASP A 240 -1.28 -17.64 -28.12
CA ASP A 240 -1.29 -16.21 -28.42
C ASP A 240 -2.12 -15.93 -29.70
N LEU A 241 -1.95 -16.75 -30.74
CA LEU A 241 -2.80 -16.75 -31.93
C LEU A 241 -3.74 -17.96 -31.94
N THR A 242 -4.99 -17.72 -31.52
CA THR A 242 -6.03 -18.76 -31.49
C THR A 242 -6.66 -18.98 -32.87
N LEU A 243 -6.54 -20.20 -33.39
CA LEU A 243 -7.10 -20.65 -34.66
C LEU A 243 -8.07 -21.81 -34.39
N THR A 244 -9.37 -21.56 -34.54
CA THR A 244 -10.46 -22.43 -34.07
C THR A 244 -10.70 -23.68 -34.93
N GLN A 245 -9.97 -23.85 -36.04
CA GLN A 245 -10.17 -24.92 -36.99
C GLN A 245 -9.79 -26.30 -36.40
N ASN A 246 -10.59 -27.32 -36.69
CA ASN A 246 -10.43 -28.67 -36.13
C ASN A 246 -9.13 -29.36 -36.52
N ASP A 247 -8.49 -28.94 -37.61
CA ASP A 247 -7.21 -29.45 -38.08
C ASP A 247 -6.01 -28.76 -37.42
N VAL A 248 -6.23 -27.80 -36.52
CA VAL A 248 -5.20 -27.14 -35.72
C VAL A 248 -5.09 -27.78 -34.34
N SER A 249 -3.89 -28.20 -33.94
CA SER A 249 -3.60 -28.70 -32.60
C SER A 249 -3.75 -27.60 -31.53
N ARG A 250 -4.03 -27.98 -30.27
CA ARG A 250 -4.16 -27.05 -29.14
C ARG A 250 -2.97 -26.10 -29.02
N THR A 251 -1.76 -26.65 -29.09
CA THR A 251 -0.48 -25.93 -29.25
C THR A 251 0.16 -26.42 -30.54
N HIS A 252 0.05 -25.65 -31.62
CA HIS A 252 0.42 -26.10 -32.96
C HIS A 252 1.85 -25.73 -33.33
N ALA A 253 2.16 -24.44 -33.23
CA ALA A 253 3.44 -23.90 -33.61
C ALA A 253 3.81 -22.71 -32.72
N ARG A 254 5.04 -22.24 -32.83
CA ARG A 254 5.44 -20.93 -32.32
C ARG A 254 6.30 -20.20 -33.33
N ILE A 255 6.15 -18.89 -33.38
CA ILE A 255 7.02 -18.00 -34.15
C ILE A 255 7.83 -17.20 -33.15
N GLY A 256 9.14 -17.15 -33.33
CA GLY A 256 10.03 -16.35 -32.50
C GLY A 256 11.11 -15.69 -33.33
N PHE A 257 11.73 -14.67 -32.74
CA PHE A 257 12.89 -14.01 -33.32
C PHE A 257 14.17 -14.51 -32.66
N HIS A 258 15.11 -15.05 -33.44
CA HIS A 258 16.37 -15.56 -32.94
C HIS A 258 17.49 -15.30 -33.95
N GLN A 259 18.65 -14.82 -33.49
CA GLN A 259 19.82 -14.55 -34.34
C GLN A 259 19.50 -13.74 -35.61
N GLN A 260 18.72 -12.67 -35.44
CA GLN A 260 18.27 -11.78 -36.53
C GLN A 260 17.33 -12.42 -37.58
N GLN A 261 16.76 -13.58 -37.29
CA GLN A 261 15.86 -14.29 -38.19
C GLN A 261 14.56 -14.66 -37.48
N PHE A 262 13.46 -14.66 -38.23
CA PHE A 262 12.22 -15.25 -37.75
C PHE A 262 12.24 -16.75 -37.97
N LEU A 263 11.90 -17.49 -36.92
CA LEU A 263 11.83 -18.93 -36.94
C LEU A 263 10.42 -19.35 -36.57
N VAL A 264 9.85 -20.25 -37.37
CA VAL A 264 8.67 -21.02 -36.98
C VAL A 264 9.10 -22.40 -36.48
N GLU A 265 8.57 -22.83 -35.35
CA GLU A 265 8.77 -24.17 -34.79
C GLU A 265 7.42 -24.87 -34.64
N ASP A 266 7.30 -26.07 -35.22
CA ASP A 266 6.16 -26.97 -35.03
C ASP A 266 6.26 -27.66 -33.66
N LEU A 267 5.19 -27.58 -32.86
CA LEU A 267 5.13 -28.10 -31.50
C LEU A 267 4.55 -29.51 -31.44
N LYS A 268 4.98 -30.39 -32.37
CA LYS A 268 4.45 -31.75 -32.57
C LYS A 268 2.96 -31.74 -32.92
N SER A 269 2.57 -30.85 -33.83
CA SER A 269 1.18 -30.75 -34.26
C SER A 269 0.74 -31.98 -35.07
N SER A 270 -0.54 -32.33 -34.97
CA SER A 270 -1.11 -33.53 -35.62
C SER A 270 -1.06 -33.41 -37.15
N ASN A 271 -1.35 -32.22 -37.68
CA ASN A 271 -1.42 -31.96 -39.11
C ASN A 271 -0.22 -31.23 -39.68
N GLY A 272 0.71 -30.79 -38.82
CA GLY A 272 1.98 -30.18 -39.20
C GLY A 272 1.89 -28.72 -39.61
N THR A 273 3.02 -28.07 -39.47
CA THR A 273 3.31 -26.74 -40.02
C THR A 273 4.01 -26.85 -41.38
N ARG A 274 3.70 -25.96 -42.31
CA ARG A 274 4.30 -25.89 -43.65
C ARG A 274 4.85 -24.50 -43.93
N VAL A 275 5.96 -24.40 -44.65
CA VAL A 275 6.47 -23.14 -45.21
C VAL A 275 6.57 -23.34 -46.72
N ASN A 276 5.94 -22.46 -47.50
CA ASN A 276 5.84 -22.55 -48.96
C ASN A 276 5.35 -23.92 -49.45
N GLY A 277 4.33 -24.47 -48.75
CA GLY A 277 3.74 -25.77 -49.07
C GLY A 277 4.52 -27.00 -48.56
N LEU A 278 5.79 -26.83 -48.17
CA LEU A 278 6.65 -27.90 -47.66
C LEU A 278 6.49 -28.06 -46.16
N ARG A 279 6.25 -29.29 -45.69
CA ARG A 279 6.13 -29.59 -44.25
C ARG A 279 7.48 -29.44 -43.56
N ILE A 280 7.52 -28.68 -42.47
CA ILE A 280 8.73 -28.51 -41.66
C ILE A 280 8.92 -29.69 -40.71
N LYS A 281 10.16 -30.09 -40.42
CA LYS A 281 10.45 -31.22 -39.51
C LYS A 281 10.34 -30.84 -38.04
N ARG A 282 10.88 -29.67 -37.68
CA ARG A 282 10.82 -29.12 -36.31
C ARG A 282 10.80 -27.61 -36.36
N ARG A 283 11.80 -27.00 -37.01
CA ARG A 283 11.92 -25.54 -37.17
C ARG A 283 12.25 -25.16 -38.61
N ALA A 284 11.85 -23.98 -39.04
CA ALA A 284 12.22 -23.38 -40.32
C ALA A 284 12.38 -21.86 -40.17
N GLU A 285 13.26 -21.28 -40.98
CA GLU A 285 13.34 -19.83 -41.19
C GLU A 285 12.07 -19.36 -41.93
N LEU A 286 11.51 -18.24 -41.49
CA LEU A 286 10.49 -17.50 -42.20
C LEU A 286 11.13 -16.29 -42.88
N ARG A 287 10.84 -16.10 -44.16
CA ARG A 287 11.27 -14.97 -44.97
C ARG A 287 10.07 -14.12 -45.40
N ASP A 288 10.37 -12.92 -45.89
CA ASP A 288 9.35 -12.05 -46.46
C ASP A 288 8.67 -12.76 -47.64
N ARG A 289 7.34 -12.69 -47.66
CA ARG A 289 6.39 -13.31 -48.60
C ARG A 289 6.30 -14.83 -48.55
N ASP A 290 6.85 -15.47 -47.53
CA ASP A 290 6.65 -16.91 -47.33
C ASP A 290 5.18 -17.22 -47.03
N VAL A 291 4.69 -18.36 -47.52
CA VAL A 291 3.37 -18.88 -47.18
C VAL A 291 3.49 -19.88 -46.04
N LEU A 292 3.09 -19.44 -44.84
CA LEU A 292 2.99 -20.27 -43.64
C LEU A 292 1.67 -21.03 -43.64
N GLY A 293 1.73 -22.36 -43.72
CA GLY A 293 0.59 -23.25 -43.55
C GLY A 293 0.48 -23.79 -42.12
N ILE A 294 -0.69 -23.66 -41.50
CA ILE A 294 -1.00 -24.24 -40.18
C ILE A 294 -2.11 -25.27 -40.37
N GLY A 295 -1.83 -26.53 -40.05
CA GLY A 295 -2.77 -27.62 -40.33
C GLY A 295 -2.89 -27.90 -41.82
N ARG A 296 -4.12 -28.19 -42.28
CA ARG A 296 -4.42 -28.53 -43.68
C ARG A 296 -5.06 -27.38 -44.44
N SER A 297 -5.82 -26.55 -43.74
CA SER A 297 -6.72 -25.56 -44.33
C SER A 297 -6.23 -24.12 -44.23
N LEU A 298 -5.36 -23.79 -43.27
CA LEU A 298 -4.97 -22.40 -43.03
C LEU A 298 -3.65 -22.08 -43.70
N ARG A 299 -3.64 -20.97 -44.44
CA ARG A 299 -2.45 -20.41 -45.05
C ARG A 299 -2.37 -18.92 -44.76
N PHE A 300 -1.18 -18.46 -44.42
CA PHE A 300 -0.86 -17.09 -44.13
C PHE A 300 0.32 -16.64 -44.99
N GLU A 301 0.21 -15.51 -45.65
CA GLU A 301 1.37 -14.83 -46.23
C GLU A 301 2.09 -14.06 -45.12
N VAL A 302 3.40 -14.27 -45.03
CA VAL A 302 4.29 -13.63 -44.07
C VAL A 302 4.83 -12.35 -44.71
N HIS A 303 4.68 -11.21 -44.08
CA HIS A 303 5.41 -9.99 -44.47
C HIS A 303 6.40 -9.63 -43.38
N LEU A 304 7.67 -9.46 -43.76
CA LEU A 304 8.74 -9.05 -42.86
C LEU A 304 9.17 -7.62 -43.19
N GLN A 305 9.15 -6.75 -42.19
CA GLN A 305 9.62 -5.37 -42.32
C GLN A 305 10.74 -5.09 -41.33
N GLN A 306 11.87 -4.59 -41.82
CA GLN A 306 12.92 -4.04 -40.97
C GLN A 306 12.43 -2.72 -40.37
N SER A 307 12.48 -2.60 -39.06
CA SER A 307 12.25 -1.35 -38.35
C SER A 307 13.59 -0.86 -37.76
N PRO A 308 13.73 0.44 -37.47
CA PRO A 308 14.93 0.99 -36.84
C PRO A 308 15.29 0.36 -35.49
N GLN A 309 14.38 -0.41 -34.89
CA GLN A 309 14.50 -0.97 -33.54
C GLN A 309 14.23 -2.48 -33.50
N GLY A 310 14.12 -3.14 -34.66
CA GLY A 310 13.87 -4.57 -34.74
C GLY A 310 13.34 -5.02 -36.10
N LEU A 311 12.67 -6.16 -36.10
CA LEU A 311 12.04 -6.75 -37.27
C LEU A 311 10.57 -7.04 -36.90
N THR A 312 9.65 -6.74 -37.80
CA THR A 312 8.20 -6.95 -37.63
C THR A 312 7.74 -8.08 -38.54
N VAL A 313 6.95 -9.03 -38.03
CA VAL A 313 6.22 -10.03 -38.85
C VAL A 313 4.77 -9.64 -38.94
N THR A 314 4.20 -9.63 -40.13
CA THR A 314 2.76 -9.61 -40.34
C THR A 314 2.30 -10.94 -40.93
N LEU A 315 1.28 -11.58 -40.35
CA LEU A 315 0.62 -12.74 -40.93
C LEU A 315 -0.71 -12.30 -41.58
N CYS A 316 -0.83 -12.52 -42.88
CA CYS A 316 -2.01 -12.22 -43.69
C CYS A 316 -2.73 -13.53 -44.07
N PRO A 317 -3.90 -13.85 -43.51
CA PRO A 317 -4.69 -15.02 -43.93
C PRO A 317 -4.99 -14.93 -45.42
N LEU A 318 -4.70 -16.01 -46.15
CA LEU A 318 -4.99 -16.12 -47.57
C LEU A 318 -6.44 -16.54 -47.83
N GLU A 319 -7.13 -17.10 -46.83
CA GLU A 319 -8.43 -17.77 -47.01
C GLU A 319 -9.45 -17.40 -45.89
N HIS A 320 -9.87 -16.12 -45.75
CA HIS A 320 -10.98 -15.67 -44.86
C HIS A 320 -11.69 -14.39 -45.36
N SER A 321 -12.97 -14.21 -44.99
CA SER A 321 -13.84 -13.09 -45.43
C SER A 321 -13.64 -11.75 -44.71
N ARG A 322 -12.89 -11.72 -43.59
CA ARG A 322 -12.45 -10.49 -42.93
C ARG A 322 -10.94 -10.48 -42.96
N HIS A 323 -10.35 -9.45 -43.58
CA HIS A 323 -8.91 -9.26 -43.57
C HIS A 323 -8.46 -8.98 -42.13
N ARG A 324 -7.94 -10.00 -41.45
CA ARG A 324 -7.27 -9.85 -40.15
C ARG A 324 -5.78 -9.94 -40.37
N ARG A 325 -5.02 -8.99 -39.85
CA ARG A 325 -3.56 -8.99 -39.94
C ARG A 325 -2.99 -9.10 -38.55
N TYR A 326 -2.10 -10.07 -38.35
CA TYR A 326 -1.50 -10.30 -37.06
C TYR A 326 -0.07 -9.77 -37.10
N LEU A 327 0.27 -8.79 -36.27
CA LEU A 327 1.65 -8.29 -36.16
C LEU A 327 2.32 -8.88 -34.93
N LEU A 328 3.52 -9.42 -35.14
CA LEU A 328 4.43 -9.87 -34.10
C LEU A 328 5.58 -8.87 -34.04
N PHE A 329 5.85 -8.32 -32.87
CA PHE A 329 6.91 -7.33 -32.72
C PHE A 329 7.65 -7.47 -31.39
N SER A 330 8.92 -7.06 -31.42
CA SER A 330 9.81 -7.04 -30.25
C SER A 330 10.43 -5.64 -30.04
N GLY A 331 9.74 -4.57 -30.44
CA GLY A 331 10.28 -3.19 -30.44
C GLY A 331 9.20 -2.10 -30.45
N LYS A 332 9.48 -0.94 -31.08
CA LYS A 332 8.49 0.13 -31.29
C LYS A 332 7.67 -0.13 -32.56
N ILE A 333 6.37 0.17 -32.49
CA ILE A 333 5.43 0.19 -33.61
C ILE A 333 4.97 1.61 -33.86
N ARG A 334 5.04 2.07 -35.10
CA ARG A 334 4.46 3.34 -35.54
C ARG A 334 3.13 3.08 -36.24
N ILE A 335 2.13 3.86 -35.84
CA ILE A 335 0.76 3.80 -36.37
C ILE A 335 0.45 5.16 -36.98
N GLY A 336 0.05 5.23 -38.26
CA GLY A 336 -0.27 6.50 -38.92
C GLY A 336 -0.44 6.38 -40.44
N GLY A 337 -0.66 7.50 -41.14
CA GLY A 337 -0.85 7.54 -42.60
C GLY A 337 0.42 7.36 -43.44
N GLY A 338 1.59 7.23 -42.81
CA GLY A 338 2.89 7.15 -43.47
C GLY A 338 3.24 5.82 -44.09
N ARG A 339 4.13 5.87 -45.08
CA ARG A 339 4.73 4.67 -45.69
C ARG A 339 5.73 3.96 -44.78
N ASP A 340 6.18 4.65 -43.74
CA ASP A 340 7.12 4.17 -42.73
C ASP A 340 6.43 3.61 -41.48
N CYS A 341 5.10 3.68 -41.40
CA CYS A 341 4.32 3.11 -40.31
C CYS A 341 4.13 1.61 -40.51
N GLU A 342 4.44 0.81 -39.49
CA GLU A 342 4.15 -0.63 -39.49
C GLU A 342 2.63 -0.90 -39.56
N ILE A 343 1.82 0.03 -39.06
CA ILE A 343 0.36 0.04 -39.26
C ILE A 343 -0.06 1.29 -40.02
N PRO A 344 -0.31 1.17 -41.34
CA PRO A 344 -0.78 2.29 -42.16
C PRO A 344 -2.28 2.56 -41.96
N LEU A 345 -2.64 3.82 -41.74
CA LEU A 345 -4.00 4.31 -41.57
C LEU A 345 -4.42 5.15 -42.80
N ARG A 346 -5.14 4.52 -43.74
CA ARG A 346 -5.35 5.04 -45.10
C ARG A 346 -6.35 6.20 -45.24
N ARG A 347 -7.24 6.42 -44.27
CA ARG A 347 -8.25 7.51 -44.30
C ARG A 347 -7.88 8.74 -43.48
N ILE A 348 -6.70 8.74 -42.89
CA ILE A 348 -6.24 9.92 -42.16
C ILE A 348 -5.67 10.87 -43.21
N ALA A 349 -6.16 12.11 -43.22
CA ALA A 349 -5.60 13.17 -44.06
C ALA A 349 -4.07 13.17 -43.87
N PRO A 350 -3.27 13.46 -44.91
CA PRO A 350 -1.82 13.45 -44.77
C PRO A 350 -1.41 14.42 -43.65
N VAL A 351 -1.05 13.85 -42.50
CA VAL A 351 -0.54 14.58 -41.34
C VAL A 351 0.98 14.56 -41.47
N SER A 352 1.61 15.72 -41.33
CA SER A 352 3.02 15.76 -40.95
C SER A 352 3.06 15.62 -39.43
N PRO A 353 3.92 14.76 -38.87
CA PRO A 353 4.57 13.64 -39.53
C PRO A 353 3.56 12.50 -39.75
N SER A 354 3.96 11.58 -40.61
CA SER A 354 3.07 10.56 -41.12
C SER A 354 2.70 9.46 -40.11
N SER A 355 3.38 9.40 -38.97
CA SER A 355 3.03 8.55 -37.81
C SER A 355 2.26 9.35 -36.75
N LEU A 356 1.11 8.84 -36.33
CA LEU A 356 0.33 9.43 -35.24
C LEU A 356 0.84 8.99 -33.86
N PHE A 357 1.12 7.70 -33.71
CA PHE A 357 1.50 7.12 -32.43
C PHE A 357 2.69 6.19 -32.57
N THR A 358 3.47 6.12 -31.50
CA THR A 358 4.44 5.04 -31.28
C THR A 358 4.04 4.22 -30.06
N ILE A 359 3.90 2.91 -30.24
CA ILE A 359 3.63 1.97 -29.14
C ILE A 359 4.86 1.11 -28.88
N HIS A 360 5.22 0.91 -27.62
CA HIS A 360 6.20 -0.10 -27.22
C HIS A 360 5.91 -0.68 -25.84
N TYR A 361 6.44 -1.88 -25.61
CA TYR A 361 6.36 -2.54 -24.32
C TYR A 361 7.66 -2.33 -23.53
N SER A 362 7.53 -1.91 -22.28
CA SER A 362 8.61 -1.90 -21.29
C SER A 362 8.04 -2.37 -19.96
N GLN A 363 8.38 -3.59 -19.58
CA GLN A 363 7.74 -4.30 -18.47
C GLN A 363 7.61 -3.41 -17.21
N PRO A 364 6.43 -3.36 -16.57
CA PRO A 364 5.19 -4.08 -16.92
C PRO A 364 4.26 -3.29 -17.85
N PHE A 365 4.63 -2.08 -18.28
CA PHE A 365 3.71 -1.16 -18.95
C PHE A 365 3.88 -1.11 -20.46
N TRP A 366 2.80 -0.72 -21.10
CA TRP A 366 2.74 -0.36 -22.49
C TRP A 366 2.75 1.13 -22.65
N TYR A 367 3.69 1.65 -23.43
CA TYR A 367 3.84 3.07 -23.62
C TYR A 367 3.33 3.47 -24.99
N LEU A 368 2.39 4.41 -25.01
CA LEU A 368 1.89 5.07 -26.21
C LEU A 368 2.36 6.52 -26.21
N THR A 369 3.06 6.92 -27.26
CA THR A 369 3.59 8.27 -27.44
C THR A 369 2.96 8.89 -28.69
N PRO A 370 2.11 9.92 -28.57
CA PRO A 370 1.65 10.69 -29.72
C PRO A 370 2.82 11.47 -30.33
N HIS A 371 2.84 11.62 -31.65
CA HIS A 371 3.80 12.51 -32.29
C HIS A 371 3.40 13.97 -32.07
N ALA A 372 4.39 14.86 -31.93
CA ALA A 372 4.21 16.26 -31.51
C ALA A 372 3.20 17.09 -32.34
N GLU A 373 2.92 16.71 -33.59
CA GLU A 373 2.03 17.43 -34.51
C GLU A 373 0.61 16.81 -34.59
N VAL A 374 0.28 15.85 -33.71
CA VAL A 374 -1.03 15.17 -33.70
C VAL A 374 -2.02 15.89 -32.78
N PRO A 375 -3.04 16.59 -33.30
CA PRO A 375 -4.03 17.25 -32.47
C PRO A 375 -5.05 16.25 -31.90
N GLY A 376 -5.37 16.40 -30.61
CA GLY A 376 -6.51 15.74 -29.97
C GLY A 376 -6.32 14.24 -29.69
N ALA A 377 -5.09 13.81 -29.36
CA ALA A 377 -4.86 12.47 -28.84
C ALA A 377 -5.39 12.37 -27.41
N GLU A 378 -6.23 11.37 -27.14
CA GLU A 378 -6.87 11.15 -25.84
C GLU A 378 -6.76 9.68 -25.42
N LEU A 379 -6.56 9.45 -24.13
CA LEU A 379 -6.67 8.16 -23.44
C LEU A 379 -7.90 8.21 -22.56
N ASN A 380 -8.89 7.37 -22.82
CA ASN A 380 -10.16 7.34 -22.08
C ASN A 380 -10.81 8.73 -21.96
N GLY A 381 -10.73 9.55 -23.02
CA GLY A 381 -11.25 10.92 -23.06
C GLY A 381 -10.37 11.98 -22.38
N SER A 382 -9.20 11.61 -21.85
CA SER A 382 -8.23 12.55 -21.27
C SER A 382 -7.07 12.82 -22.22
N PRO A 383 -6.65 14.08 -22.42
CA PRO A 383 -5.63 14.44 -23.41
C PRO A 383 -4.26 13.84 -23.09
N ILE A 384 -3.57 13.32 -24.12
CA ILE A 384 -2.21 12.79 -24.03
C ILE A 384 -1.22 13.82 -24.58
N HIS A 385 -0.37 14.38 -23.72
CA HIS A 385 0.58 15.42 -24.11
C HIS A 385 1.99 14.91 -24.42
N GLN A 386 2.45 13.86 -23.73
CA GLN A 386 3.80 13.31 -23.89
C GLN A 386 3.73 11.81 -24.19
N TYR A 387 3.18 11.05 -23.26
CA TYR A 387 2.93 9.64 -23.41
C TYR A 387 1.81 9.22 -22.46
N ALA A 388 1.28 8.02 -22.68
CA ALA A 388 0.38 7.35 -21.77
C ALA A 388 0.84 5.91 -21.57
N THR A 389 0.55 5.35 -20.40
CA THR A 389 0.71 3.92 -20.13
C THR A 389 -0.63 3.21 -20.32
N LEU A 390 -0.69 2.24 -21.23
CA LEU A 390 -1.89 1.48 -21.53
C LEU A 390 -2.07 0.29 -20.58
N ILE A 391 -3.31 0.06 -20.15
CA ILE A 391 -3.79 -1.13 -19.44
C ILE A 391 -5.00 -1.70 -20.17
N ALA A 392 -5.35 -2.96 -19.90
CA ALA A 392 -6.51 -3.62 -20.51
C ALA A 392 -7.80 -2.80 -20.30
N GLY A 393 -8.60 -2.65 -21.35
CA GLY A 393 -9.80 -1.83 -21.38
C GLY A 393 -9.58 -0.37 -21.80
N ASP A 394 -8.33 0.09 -21.90
CA ASP A 394 -8.05 1.45 -22.36
C ASP A 394 -8.49 1.68 -23.79
N THR A 395 -9.08 2.84 -24.03
CA THR A 395 -9.44 3.33 -25.35
C THR A 395 -8.59 4.54 -25.69
N VAL A 396 -7.91 4.51 -26.84
CA VAL A 396 -7.09 5.62 -27.33
C VAL A 396 -7.74 6.21 -28.56
N SER A 397 -8.02 7.50 -28.56
CA SER A 397 -8.63 8.21 -29.68
C SER A 397 -7.75 9.31 -30.23
N ALA A 398 -7.69 9.44 -31.55
CA ALA A 398 -7.14 10.61 -32.25
C ALA A 398 -7.67 10.69 -33.67
N SER A 399 -7.83 11.90 -34.19
CA SER A 399 -8.16 12.15 -35.61
C SER A 399 -9.39 11.33 -36.10
N GLY A 400 -10.39 11.14 -35.25
CA GLY A 400 -11.62 10.38 -35.56
C GLY A 400 -11.50 8.86 -35.49
N MET A 401 -10.33 8.33 -35.10
CA MET A 401 -10.09 6.91 -34.87
C MET A 401 -10.12 6.59 -33.37
N SER A 402 -10.53 5.36 -33.04
CA SER A 402 -10.50 4.81 -31.68
C SER A 402 -9.83 3.42 -31.70
N LEU A 403 -8.88 3.21 -30.78
CA LEU A 403 -8.12 1.97 -30.58
C LEU A 403 -8.50 1.39 -29.23
N LEU A 404 -8.74 0.08 -29.16
CA LEU A 404 -9.00 -0.62 -27.91
C LEU A 404 -7.79 -1.48 -27.53
N PHE A 405 -7.38 -1.34 -26.28
CA PHE A 405 -6.34 -2.16 -25.67
C PHE A 405 -6.99 -3.31 -24.91
N GLU A 406 -6.75 -4.56 -25.34
CA GLU A 406 -7.36 -5.77 -24.77
C GLU A 406 -6.38 -6.57 -23.90
#